data_AF-A0A6H1PBU3-F1
#
_entry.id   AF-A0A6H1PBU3-F1
#
_cell.length_a   1.000
_cell.length_b   1.000
_cell.length_c   1.000
_cell.angle_alpha   90.00
_cell.angle_beta   90.00
_cell.angle_gamma   90.00
#
_symmetry.space_group_name_H-M   'P 1'
#
loop_
_entity.id
_entity.type
_entity.pdbx_description
1 polymer ?
#
loop_
_entity_poly.entity_id
_entity_poly.type
_entity_poly.pdbx_seq_one_letter_code
_entity_poly.pdbx_strand_id
1 'polypeptide(L)'
;MVVCPFYYEKEKKNEEAISYYVKSNEKTEEKDSELLAFNIREIIHQSSPEVQDIVFLCIGSDRYVGDSLGPLVGTMLKERQVPFRVYGTLEEPVHAFNLKGILKEINKQFKKPLVISIDASIGTKEQVGHVMFKEGPLTPGKALEKMLPEVGDYHFVGFVNYIDPLPTSQFLNDTRLYTVMNLAKTIVKVITKIRVNDDKER
;
A
#
# COMPACT_ATOMS: atom_id res chain seq x y z
N MET A 1 19.35 19.36 26.85
CA MET A 1 19.61 17.92 26.99
C MET A 1 18.28 17.20 26.75
N VAL A 2 17.80 17.16 25.50
CA VAL A 2 17.88 15.99 24.60
C VAL A 2 17.55 14.69 25.32
N VAL A 3 16.32 14.18 25.17
CA VAL A 3 15.98 12.94 24.43
C VAL A 3 14.48 13.00 24.08
N CYS A 4 14.12 13.01 22.80
CA CYS A 4 12.75 12.75 22.35
C CYS A 4 12.76 11.32 21.78
N PRO A 5 12.08 10.34 22.40
CA PRO A 5 12.16 8.97 21.96
C PRO A 5 11.16 8.76 20.81
N PHE A 6 11.67 8.77 19.57
CA PHE A 6 10.99 8.08 18.48
C PHE A 6 11.10 6.58 18.78
N TYR A 7 9.99 5.99 19.21
CA TYR A 7 9.90 4.55 19.41
C TYR A 7 9.94 3.85 18.04
N TYR A 8 11.11 3.31 17.70
CA TYR A 8 11.30 2.29 16.67
C TYR A 8 11.18 0.94 17.39
N GLU A 9 9.96 0.42 17.52
CA GLU A 9 9.76 -0.91 18.08
C GLU A 9 10.05 -1.96 17.01
N LYS A 10 11.27 -2.50 17.08
CA LYS A 10 11.57 -3.80 16.47
C LYS A 10 11.06 -4.86 17.45
N GLU A 11 9.79 -5.24 17.36
CA GLU A 11 9.31 -6.42 18.07
C GLU A 11 10.06 -7.64 17.51
N LYS A 12 11.01 -8.15 18.29
CA LYS A 12 11.64 -9.45 18.08
C LYS A 12 11.02 -10.43 19.06
N LYS A 13 10.08 -11.26 18.58
CA LYS A 13 9.95 -12.68 18.94
C LYS A 13 8.86 -13.34 18.09
N ASN A 14 9.22 -14.51 17.54
CA ASN A 14 8.56 -15.31 16.50
C ASN A 14 8.84 -14.78 15.08
N GLU A 15 9.00 -15.68 14.10
CA GLU A 15 9.35 -15.40 12.71
C GLU A 15 8.24 -14.59 12.00
N GLU A 16 8.08 -13.32 12.38
CA GLU A 16 7.06 -12.43 11.85
C GLU A 16 7.63 -11.63 10.68
N ALA A 17 6.92 -11.68 9.56
CA ALA A 17 7.18 -10.97 8.31
C ALA A 17 7.53 -9.49 8.56
N ILE A 18 8.52 -8.97 7.84
CA ILE A 18 9.01 -7.59 8.00
C ILE A 18 7.85 -6.61 7.78
N SER A 19 7.59 -5.73 8.75
CA SER A 19 6.60 -4.65 8.64
C SER A 19 7.21 -3.29 8.95
N TYR A 20 6.86 -2.29 8.16
CA TYR A 20 7.28 -0.90 8.31
C TYR A 20 6.07 0.00 8.48
N TYR A 21 6.12 0.93 9.44
CA TYR A 21 5.03 1.85 9.73
C TYR A 21 5.45 3.29 9.48
N VAL A 22 4.64 4.03 8.74
CA VAL A 22 4.84 5.45 8.45
C VAL A 22 3.58 6.22 8.80
N LYS A 23 3.72 7.28 9.61
CA LYS A 23 2.60 8.17 9.93
C LYS A 23 2.32 9.13 8.78
N SER A 24 1.10 9.17 8.28
CA SER A 24 0.66 10.15 7.28
C SER A 24 0.26 11.46 7.96
N ASN A 25 0.99 12.53 7.66
CA ASN A 25 0.63 13.90 8.00
C ASN A 25 1.33 14.85 7.00
N GLU A 26 0.97 16.14 6.99
CA GLU A 26 1.61 17.13 6.08
C GLU A 26 3.13 17.23 6.27
N LYS A 27 3.64 16.76 7.41
CA LYS A 27 5.05 16.68 7.76
C LYS A 27 5.49 15.23 7.91
N THR A 28 5.00 14.29 7.08
CA THR A 28 5.50 12.91 7.15
C THR A 28 7.01 13.03 7.04
N GLU A 29 7.71 12.62 8.09
CA GLU A 29 9.11 12.95 8.23
C GLU A 29 9.81 12.46 6.98
N GLU A 30 10.48 13.39 6.28
CA GLU A 30 11.10 13.11 4.98
C GLU A 30 11.95 11.84 5.03
N LYS A 31 12.59 11.64 6.19
CA LYS A 31 13.41 10.49 6.58
C LYS A 31 12.65 9.16 6.61
N ASP A 32 11.43 9.11 7.13
CA ASP A 32 10.66 7.86 7.21
C ASP A 32 10.26 7.36 5.83
N SER A 33 9.84 8.29 4.97
CA SER A 33 9.51 7.96 3.57
C SER A 33 10.75 7.52 2.79
N GLU A 34 11.92 8.11 3.06
CA GLU A 34 13.19 7.72 2.44
C GLU A 34 13.66 6.36 2.90
N LEU A 35 13.59 6.08 4.20
CA LEU A 35 13.98 4.81 4.75
C LEU A 35 13.09 3.68 4.22
N LEU A 36 11.77 3.89 4.15
CA LEU A 36 10.87 2.90 3.56
C LEU A 36 11.15 2.71 2.06
N ALA A 37 11.35 3.78 1.30
CA ALA A 37 11.70 3.68 -0.12
C ALA A 37 13.03 2.93 -0.34
N PHE A 38 14.03 3.18 0.53
CA PHE A 38 15.29 2.43 0.53
C PHE A 38 15.05 0.94 0.76
N ASN A 39 14.29 0.56 1.78
CA ASN A 39 14.02 -0.84 2.09
C ASN A 39 13.27 -1.56 0.95
N ILE A 40 12.29 -0.90 0.34
CA ILE A 40 11.57 -1.46 -0.82
C ILE A 40 12.51 -1.63 -2.01
N ARG A 41 13.44 -0.69 -2.21
CA ARG A 41 14.46 -0.82 -3.25
C ARG A 41 15.38 -2.02 -3.01
N GLU A 42 15.81 -2.25 -1.76
CA GLU A 42 16.62 -3.43 -1.43
C GLU A 42 15.85 -4.73 -1.69
N ILE A 43 14.56 -4.77 -1.34
CA ILE A 43 13.67 -5.90 -1.68
C ILE A 43 13.62 -6.13 -3.19
N ILE A 44 13.43 -5.08 -3.98
CA ILE A 44 13.43 -5.15 -5.44
C ILE A 44 14.78 -5.65 -5.96
N HIS A 45 15.91 -5.19 -5.42
CA HIS A 45 17.25 -5.64 -5.84
C HIS A 45 17.54 -7.10 -5.48
N GLN A 46 16.98 -7.61 -4.38
CA GLN A 46 17.12 -9.00 -3.96
C GLN A 46 16.20 -9.94 -4.76
N SER A 47 15.11 -9.41 -5.32
CA SER A 47 14.26 -10.16 -6.24
C SER A 47 15.02 -10.49 -7.54
N SER A 48 14.75 -11.65 -8.14
CA SER A 48 15.62 -12.27 -9.15
C SER A 48 15.87 -11.37 -10.37
N PRO A 49 17.12 -11.21 -10.86
CA PRO A 49 17.44 -10.31 -11.98
C PRO A 49 16.88 -10.74 -13.35
N GLU A 50 16.25 -11.90 -13.46
CA GLU A 50 15.60 -12.34 -14.69
C GLU A 50 14.23 -11.68 -14.89
N VAL A 51 14.23 -10.47 -15.45
CA VAL A 51 13.08 -9.73 -16.00
C VAL A 51 11.81 -9.86 -15.14
N GLN A 52 11.87 -9.28 -13.95
CA GLN A 52 10.73 -9.17 -13.04
C GLN A 52 10.11 -7.77 -13.20
N ASP A 53 8.98 -7.68 -13.91
CA ASP A 53 8.18 -6.45 -13.89
C ASP A 53 7.67 -6.20 -12.46
N ILE A 54 7.81 -4.95 -11.99
CA ILE A 54 7.26 -4.51 -10.70
C ILE A 54 5.85 -3.98 -10.96
N VAL A 55 4.88 -4.59 -10.30
CA VAL A 55 3.46 -4.30 -10.48
C VAL A 55 2.90 -3.74 -9.16
N PHE A 56 2.48 -2.49 -9.17
CA PHE A 56 1.64 -1.92 -8.12
C PHE A 56 0.18 -2.20 -8.44
N LEU A 57 -0.46 -3.02 -7.60
CA LEU A 57 -1.86 -3.40 -7.74
C LEU A 57 -2.69 -2.67 -6.69
N CYS A 58 -3.33 -1.57 -7.09
CA CYS A 58 -4.05 -0.69 -6.20
C CYS A 58 -5.51 -1.13 -6.10
N ILE A 59 -5.87 -1.72 -4.96
CA ILE A 59 -7.16 -2.36 -4.73
C ILE A 59 -8.10 -1.38 -4.02
N GLY A 60 -9.34 -1.36 -4.49
CA GLY A 60 -10.42 -0.55 -3.93
C GLY A 60 -11.39 -0.03 -5.00
N SER A 61 -12.24 0.90 -4.60
CA SER A 61 -13.30 1.47 -5.41
C SER A 61 -13.47 2.95 -5.12
N ASP A 62 -13.82 3.73 -6.14
CA ASP A 62 -14.17 5.15 -6.04
C ASP A 62 -15.57 5.39 -5.44
N ARG A 63 -16.36 4.33 -5.24
CA ARG A 63 -17.75 4.41 -4.77
C ARG A 63 -17.89 4.67 -3.27
N TYR A 64 -16.86 4.37 -2.48
CA TYR A 64 -16.85 4.59 -1.03
C TYR A 64 -15.54 5.26 -0.63
N VAL A 65 -15.61 6.32 0.17
CA VAL A 65 -14.41 7.08 0.57
C VAL A 65 -13.39 6.17 1.24
N GLY A 66 -13.82 5.27 2.12
CA GLY A 66 -12.92 4.32 2.79
C GLY A 66 -12.31 3.25 1.90
N ASP A 67 -12.83 3.04 0.69
CA ASP A 67 -12.32 2.08 -0.29
C ASP A 67 -11.52 2.78 -1.41
N SER A 68 -11.47 4.11 -1.40
CA SER A 68 -10.88 4.89 -2.50
C SER A 68 -9.36 4.99 -2.47
N LEU A 69 -8.69 4.47 -1.43
CA LEU A 69 -7.24 4.60 -1.26
C LEU A 69 -6.47 4.03 -2.46
N GLY A 70 -6.76 2.78 -2.86
CA GLY A 70 -6.08 2.14 -4.00
C GLY A 70 -6.24 2.95 -5.29
N PRO A 71 -7.48 3.17 -5.79
CA PRO A 71 -7.71 3.95 -6.99
C PRO A 71 -7.06 5.34 -6.98
N LEU A 72 -7.05 6.04 -5.84
CA LEU A 72 -6.37 7.33 -5.68
C LEU A 72 -4.85 7.19 -5.84
N VAL A 73 -4.23 6.21 -5.16
CA VAL A 73 -2.79 5.96 -5.28
C VAL A 73 -2.43 5.63 -6.72
N GLY A 74 -3.11 4.69 -7.35
CA GLY A 74 -2.78 4.28 -8.71
C GLY A 74 -2.95 5.39 -9.74
N THR A 75 -3.97 6.25 -9.58
CA THR A 75 -4.14 7.44 -10.43
C THR A 75 -2.93 8.38 -10.29
N MET A 76 -2.56 8.72 -9.05
CA MET A 76 -1.41 9.59 -8.80
C MET A 76 -0.08 9.00 -9.27
N LEU A 77 0.08 7.66 -9.22
CA LEU A 77 1.26 6.99 -9.75
C LEU A 77 1.32 7.06 -11.29
N LYS A 78 0.20 6.83 -11.98
CA LYS A 78 0.12 6.99 -13.45
C LYS A 78 0.40 8.43 -13.87
N GLU A 79 -0.20 9.42 -13.19
CA GLU A 79 0.04 10.85 -13.46
C GLU A 79 1.51 11.26 -13.31
N ARG A 80 2.22 10.65 -12.34
CA ARG A 80 3.65 10.86 -12.12
C ARG A 80 4.56 10.07 -13.04
N GLN A 81 4.01 9.24 -13.94
CA GLN A 81 4.75 8.45 -14.92
C GLN A 81 5.87 7.61 -14.27
N VAL A 82 5.56 6.97 -13.14
CA VAL A 82 6.52 6.09 -12.46
C VAL A 82 6.93 4.94 -13.40
N PRO A 83 8.18 4.43 -13.31
CA PRO A 83 8.68 3.39 -14.21
C PRO A 83 8.13 1.98 -13.92
N PHE A 84 7.04 1.89 -13.15
CA PHE A 84 6.43 0.65 -12.67
C PHE A 84 5.10 0.39 -13.39
N ARG A 85 4.65 -0.86 -13.40
CA ARG A 85 3.30 -1.19 -13.89
C ARG A 85 2.30 -0.83 -12.80
N VAL A 86 1.23 -0.13 -13.16
CA VAL A 86 0.20 0.32 -12.21
C VAL A 86 -1.17 -0.16 -12.68
N TYR A 87 -1.83 -0.95 -11.84
CA TYR A 87 -3.21 -1.40 -12.01
C TYR A 87 -4.06 -0.86 -10.88
N GLY A 88 -5.34 -0.58 -11.17
CA GLY A 88 -6.24 0.05 -10.21
C GLY A 88 -6.05 1.55 -10.18
N THR A 89 -6.94 2.27 -10.87
CA THR A 89 -7.00 3.73 -10.89
C THR A 89 -8.44 4.16 -10.66
N LEU A 90 -8.70 5.47 -10.58
CA LEU A 90 -10.07 5.98 -10.54
C LEU A 90 -10.81 5.67 -11.85
N GLU A 91 -10.11 5.70 -13.00
CA GLU A 91 -10.69 5.36 -14.31
C GLU A 91 -10.93 3.86 -14.46
N GLU A 92 -9.98 3.05 -14.00
CA GLU A 92 -9.98 1.59 -14.11
C GLU A 92 -9.79 0.95 -12.72
N PRO A 93 -10.82 0.95 -11.84
CA PRO A 93 -10.68 0.44 -10.48
C PRO A 93 -10.49 -1.08 -10.45
N VAL A 94 -9.71 -1.55 -9.49
CA VAL A 94 -9.57 -2.99 -9.20
C VAL A 94 -10.18 -3.27 -7.84
N HIS A 95 -11.27 -4.03 -7.83
CA HIS A 95 -12.04 -4.37 -6.64
C HIS A 95 -12.32 -5.87 -6.61
N ALA A 96 -12.95 -6.35 -5.53
CA ALA A 96 -13.31 -7.75 -5.30
C ALA A 96 -13.83 -8.51 -6.56
N PHE A 97 -14.74 -7.89 -7.33
CA PHE A 97 -15.42 -8.56 -8.44
C PHE A 97 -14.56 -8.78 -9.70
N ASN A 98 -13.52 -7.97 -9.94
CA ASN A 98 -12.67 -8.06 -11.14
C ASN A 98 -11.22 -8.47 -10.83
N LEU A 99 -10.81 -8.46 -9.56
CA LEU A 99 -9.46 -8.79 -9.09
C LEU A 99 -8.90 -10.09 -9.68
N LYS A 100 -9.70 -11.17 -9.69
CA LYS A 100 -9.26 -12.47 -10.23
C LYS A 100 -8.94 -12.40 -11.73
N GLY A 101 -9.70 -11.61 -12.49
CA GLY A 101 -9.46 -11.39 -13.92
C GLY A 101 -8.15 -10.63 -14.14
N ILE A 102 -7.97 -9.52 -13.42
CA ILE A 102 -6.78 -8.68 -13.49
C ILE A 102 -5.51 -9.46 -13.11
N LEU A 103 -5.56 -10.28 -12.06
CA LEU A 103 -4.42 -11.13 -11.68
C LEU A 103 -4.07 -12.15 -12.77
N LYS A 104 -5.08 -12.71 -13.47
CA LYS A 104 -4.84 -13.61 -14.60
C LYS A 104 -4.18 -12.89 -15.76
N GLU A 105 -4.59 -11.65 -16.03
CA GLU A 105 -3.98 -10.80 -17.06
C GLU A 105 -2.53 -10.45 -16.74
N ILE A 106 -2.26 -10.00 -15.51
CA ILE A 106 -0.90 -9.71 -15.01
C ILE A 106 0.00 -10.93 -15.17
N ASN A 107 -0.43 -12.11 -14.73
CA ASN A 107 0.35 -13.35 -14.81
C ASN A 107 0.52 -13.88 -16.25
N LYS A 108 -0.37 -13.50 -17.17
CA LYS A 108 -0.24 -13.85 -18.59
C LYS A 108 0.74 -12.90 -19.30
N GLN A 109 0.73 -11.63 -18.91
CA GLN A 109 1.54 -10.59 -19.53
C GLN A 109 2.99 -10.60 -19.04
N PHE A 110 3.20 -10.88 -17.75
CA PHE A 110 4.51 -10.79 -17.11
C PHE A 110 4.94 -12.14 -16.55
N LYS A 111 6.22 -12.48 -16.73
CA LYS A 111 6.79 -13.72 -16.19
C LYS A 111 7.26 -13.46 -14.75
N LYS A 112 6.60 -14.09 -13.78
CA LYS A 112 6.93 -13.95 -12.34
C LYS A 112 7.07 -12.48 -11.88
N PRO A 113 6.06 -11.61 -12.10
CA PRO A 113 6.13 -10.22 -11.67
C PRO A 113 6.26 -10.12 -10.14
N LEU A 114 6.92 -9.07 -9.65
CA LEU A 114 6.85 -8.68 -8.24
C LEU A 114 5.59 -7.84 -8.05
N VAL A 115 4.59 -8.38 -7.38
CA VAL A 115 3.30 -7.71 -7.18
C VAL A 115 3.28 -7.08 -5.79
N ILE A 116 3.19 -5.76 -5.73
CA ILE A 116 3.01 -4.99 -4.51
C ILE A 116 1.58 -4.45 -4.47
N SER A 117 0.74 -5.01 -3.62
CA SER A 117 -0.66 -4.57 -3.52
C SER A 117 -0.82 -3.35 -2.59
N ILE A 118 -1.89 -2.57 -2.79
CA ILE A 118 -2.20 -1.38 -2.01
C ILE A 118 -3.68 -1.43 -1.67
N ASP A 119 -4.03 -1.42 -0.38
CA ASP A 119 -5.42 -1.52 0.07
C ASP A 119 -5.67 -0.64 1.29
N ALA A 120 -6.94 -0.32 1.53
CA ALA A 120 -7.39 0.34 2.74
C ALA A 120 -7.88 -0.68 3.76
N SER A 121 -7.64 -0.41 5.05
CA SER A 121 -8.23 -1.19 6.13
C SER A 121 -8.74 -0.30 7.25
N ILE A 122 -9.65 -0.87 8.04
CA ILE A 122 -10.02 -0.34 9.35
C ILE A 122 -8.99 -0.86 10.36
N GLY A 123 -8.49 0.01 11.23
CA GLY A 123 -7.50 -0.30 12.28
C GLY A 123 -7.98 0.11 13.67
N THR A 124 -7.08 0.13 14.64
CA THR A 124 -7.34 0.80 15.92
C THR A 124 -7.31 2.32 15.76
N LYS A 125 -7.79 3.03 16.78
CA LYS A 125 -7.80 4.51 16.79
C LYS A 125 -6.40 5.09 16.61
N GLU A 126 -5.39 4.45 17.18
CA GLU A 126 -3.98 4.84 17.10
C GLU A 126 -3.38 4.57 15.72
N GLN A 127 -3.87 3.54 15.03
CA GLN A 127 -3.41 3.17 13.69
C GLN A 127 -3.95 4.10 12.61
N VAL A 128 -5.11 4.74 12.80
CA VAL A 128 -5.70 5.61 11.77
C VAL A 128 -4.72 6.70 11.32
N GLY A 129 -4.59 6.84 10.00
CA GLY A 129 -3.63 7.75 9.39
C GLY A 129 -2.21 7.18 9.31
N HIS A 130 -1.98 5.91 9.62
CA HIS A 130 -0.70 5.25 9.36
C HIS A 130 -0.78 4.40 8.08
N VAL A 131 0.37 4.30 7.42
CA VAL A 131 0.64 3.37 6.33
C VAL A 131 1.53 2.27 6.88
N MET A 132 1.12 1.02 6.69
CA MET A 132 1.95 -0.15 6.95
C MET A 132 2.40 -0.73 5.61
N PHE A 133 3.67 -1.09 5.49
CA PHE A 133 4.19 -1.91 4.39
C PHE A 133 4.64 -3.25 4.98
N LYS A 134 4.20 -4.37 4.40
CA LYS A 134 4.44 -5.71 4.96
C LYS A 134 4.77 -6.72 3.86
N GLU A 135 5.62 -7.68 4.19
CA GLU A 135 5.88 -8.88 3.37
C GLU A 135 4.72 -9.90 3.44
N GLY A 136 4.50 -10.57 2.31
CA GLY A 136 3.48 -11.60 2.13
C GLY A 136 2.22 -11.09 1.44
N PRO A 137 1.34 -12.02 1.04
CA PRO A 137 0.11 -11.67 0.35
C PRO A 137 -0.85 -10.90 1.25
N LEU A 138 -1.57 -9.99 0.62
CA LEU A 138 -2.74 -9.34 1.18
C LEU A 138 -3.96 -10.25 0.97
N THR A 139 -4.87 -10.29 1.94
CA THR A 139 -6.24 -10.79 1.76
C THR A 139 -7.17 -9.58 1.67
N PRO A 140 -7.54 -9.11 0.46
CA PRO A 140 -8.30 -7.87 0.32
C PRO A 140 -9.70 -7.99 0.91
N GLY A 141 -10.20 -6.87 1.47
CA GLY A 141 -11.58 -6.76 1.91
C GLY A 141 -11.97 -7.76 3.00
N LYS A 142 -11.46 -7.58 4.23
CA LYS A 142 -11.84 -8.40 5.41
C LYS A 142 -13.35 -8.59 5.59
N ALA A 143 -14.17 -7.61 5.20
CA ALA A 143 -15.64 -7.74 5.24
C ALA A 143 -16.21 -8.82 4.29
N LEU A 144 -15.44 -9.23 3.28
CA LEU A 144 -15.80 -10.21 2.24
C LEU A 144 -14.97 -11.51 2.35
N GLU A 145 -14.29 -11.71 3.48
CA GLU A 145 -13.27 -12.69 3.93
C GLU A 145 -13.23 -14.12 3.32
N LYS A 146 -14.19 -14.56 2.51
CA LYS A 146 -14.31 -15.95 2.03
C LYS A 146 -14.23 -16.17 0.52
N MET A 147 -14.02 -15.14 -0.31
CA MET A 147 -14.08 -15.31 -1.78
C MET A 147 -12.90 -14.75 -2.58
N LEU A 148 -11.98 -14.00 -1.97
CA LEU A 148 -10.89 -13.35 -2.70
C LEU A 148 -9.57 -14.10 -2.56
N PRO A 149 -8.80 -14.26 -3.65
CA PRO A 149 -7.48 -14.86 -3.58
C PRO A 149 -6.54 -13.99 -2.75
N GLU A 150 -5.53 -14.62 -2.15
CA GLU A 150 -4.35 -13.93 -1.63
C GLU A 150 -3.62 -13.20 -2.77
N VAL A 151 -3.18 -11.96 -2.52
CA VAL A 151 -2.67 -11.06 -3.55
C VAL A 151 -1.36 -10.39 -3.16
N GLY A 152 -0.37 -10.54 -4.03
CA GLY A 152 0.91 -9.84 -3.94
C GLY A 152 1.96 -10.61 -3.17
N ASP A 153 3.19 -10.17 -3.34
CA ASP A 153 4.37 -10.61 -2.59
C ASP A 153 4.61 -9.68 -1.40
N TYR A 154 4.21 -8.41 -1.54
CA TYR A 154 4.22 -7.39 -0.51
C TYR A 154 2.97 -6.55 -0.61
N HIS A 155 2.65 -5.80 0.44
CA HIS A 155 1.49 -4.93 0.42
C HIS A 155 1.62 -3.69 1.29
N PHE A 156 0.99 -2.61 0.83
CA PHE A 156 0.68 -1.43 1.62
C PHE A 156 -0.74 -1.54 2.18
N VAL A 157 -0.91 -1.22 3.46
CA VAL A 157 -2.21 -0.99 4.08
C VAL A 157 -2.27 0.44 4.60
N GLY A 158 -3.25 1.21 4.16
CA GLY A 158 -3.59 2.49 4.78
C GLY A 158 -4.75 2.33 5.77
N PHE A 159 -4.55 2.73 7.02
CA PHE A 159 -5.61 2.67 8.03
C PHE A 159 -6.50 3.90 7.94
N VAL A 160 -7.65 3.75 7.27
CA VAL A 160 -8.52 4.87 6.89
C VAL A 160 -9.50 5.27 7.99
N ASN A 161 -9.86 4.33 8.88
CA ASN A 161 -10.80 4.56 9.98
C ASN A 161 -10.64 3.50 11.10
N TYR A 162 -11.41 3.62 12.18
CA TYR A 162 -11.51 2.65 13.27
C TYR A 162 -12.97 2.36 13.63
N ILE A 163 -13.24 1.21 14.29
CA ILE A 163 -14.58 0.89 14.83
C ILE A 163 -14.66 1.40 16.27
N ASP A 164 -15.63 2.27 16.57
CA ASP A 164 -15.92 2.71 17.94
C ASP A 164 -16.81 1.67 18.66
N PRO A 165 -16.44 1.20 19.87
CA PRO A 165 -17.20 0.19 20.62
C PRO A 165 -18.48 0.68 21.33
N LEU A 166 -18.87 1.96 21.25
CA LEU A 166 -20.10 2.51 21.84
C LEU A 166 -21.26 2.63 20.81
N PRO A 167 -22.55 2.63 21.22
CA PRO A 167 -23.56 1.86 20.51
C PRO A 167 -23.98 2.42 19.14
N THR A 168 -23.72 1.60 18.12
CA THR A 168 -24.52 1.20 16.93
C THR A 168 -25.69 2.07 16.47
N SER A 169 -25.42 3.33 16.12
CA SER A 169 -26.14 3.92 15.00
C SER A 169 -25.27 4.98 14.36
N GLN A 170 -24.91 4.72 13.10
CA GLN A 170 -24.01 5.50 12.26
C GLN A 170 -22.53 5.22 12.62
N PHE A 171 -21.58 4.92 11.73
CA PHE A 171 -21.44 5.29 10.33
C PHE A 171 -20.49 4.34 9.60
N LEU A 172 -20.98 3.67 8.54
CA LEU A 172 -20.12 3.21 7.43
C LEU A 172 -19.70 4.38 6.51
N ASN A 173 -20.19 5.60 6.80
CA ASN A 173 -20.03 6.82 6.00
C ASN A 173 -19.03 7.86 6.59
N ASP A 174 -18.39 7.58 7.73
CA ASP A 174 -17.59 8.59 8.45
C ASP A 174 -16.11 8.63 8.08
N THR A 175 -15.70 7.87 7.07
CA THR A 175 -14.30 7.90 6.63
C THR A 175 -13.99 9.26 5.99
N ARG A 176 -13.09 10.01 6.63
CA ARG A 176 -12.71 11.34 6.14
C ARG A 176 -11.83 11.21 4.89
N LEU A 177 -12.29 11.77 3.78
CA LEU A 177 -11.51 11.84 2.54
C LEU A 177 -10.13 12.47 2.77
N TYR A 178 -10.03 13.46 3.65
CA TYR A 178 -8.74 14.06 4.03
C TYR A 178 -7.72 13.03 4.53
N THR A 179 -8.14 12.08 5.36
CA THR A 179 -7.28 10.99 5.85
C THR A 179 -6.82 10.10 4.70
N VAL A 180 -7.76 9.69 3.83
CA VAL A 180 -7.46 8.84 2.67
C VAL A 180 -6.49 9.53 1.70
N MET A 181 -6.70 10.82 1.45
CA MET A 181 -5.83 11.62 0.59
C MET A 181 -4.41 11.76 1.15
N ASN A 182 -4.26 11.89 2.47
CA ASN A 182 -2.94 11.94 3.10
C ASN A 182 -2.22 10.59 3.02
N LEU A 183 -2.93 9.50 3.30
CA LEU A 183 -2.41 8.14 3.12
C LEU A 183 -1.95 7.92 1.67
N ALA A 184 -2.78 8.29 0.70
CA ALA A 184 -2.46 8.15 -0.72
C ALA A 184 -1.19 8.92 -1.09
N LYS A 185 -1.10 10.20 -0.68
CA LYS A 185 0.09 11.03 -0.90
C LYS A 185 1.34 10.44 -0.25
N THR A 186 1.25 9.89 0.95
CA THR A 186 2.38 9.24 1.63
C THR A 186 2.86 8.01 0.86
N ILE A 187 1.95 7.13 0.43
CA ILE A 187 2.31 5.93 -0.36
C ILE A 187 2.96 6.34 -1.69
N VAL A 188 2.36 7.30 -2.40
CA VAL A 188 2.91 7.83 -3.67
C VAL A 188 4.30 8.45 -3.46
N LYS A 189 4.50 9.21 -2.37
CA LYS A 189 5.80 9.79 -2.01
C LYS A 189 6.85 8.71 -1.78
N VAL A 190 6.52 7.62 -1.10
CA VAL A 190 7.41 6.48 -0.91
C VAL A 190 7.75 5.84 -2.26
N ILE A 191 6.74 5.49 -3.06
CA ILE A 191 6.94 4.78 -4.34
C ILE A 191 7.76 5.61 -5.33
N THR A 192 7.48 6.91 -5.43
CA THR A 192 8.22 7.81 -6.34
C THR A 192 9.68 8.03 -5.93
N LYS A 193 10.03 7.76 -4.67
CA LYS A 193 11.41 7.78 -4.18
C LYS A 193 12.16 6.46 -4.43
N ILE A 194 11.47 5.41 -4.84
CA ILE A 194 12.12 4.16 -5.26
C ILE A 194 12.84 4.44 -6.58
N ARG A 195 14.14 4.73 -6.48
CA ARG A 195 15.02 4.82 -7.63
C ARG A 195 15.37 3.40 -8.06
N VAL A 196 14.87 2.97 -9.21
CA VAL A 196 15.44 1.84 -9.93
C VAL A 196 16.55 2.45 -10.77
N ASN A 197 17.81 2.22 -10.42
CA ASN A 197 18.92 2.92 -11.06
C ASN A 197 18.86 2.84 -12.59
N ASP A 198 19.07 4.00 -13.24
CA ASP A 198 19.45 4.17 -14.65
C ASP A 198 20.87 3.62 -14.95
N ASP A 199 21.45 2.78 -14.09
CA ASP A 199 22.83 2.29 -14.17
C ASP A 199 22.96 1.05 -15.06
N LYS A 200 22.31 1.06 -16.23
CA LYS A 200 22.66 0.15 -17.34
C LYS A 200 23.33 0.87 -18.52
N GLU A 201 23.58 2.17 -18.42
CA GLU A 201 24.40 2.92 -19.38
C GLU A 201 25.57 3.63 -18.67
N ARG A 202 26.57 2.87 -18.23
CA ARG A 202 27.99 3.30 -18.18
C ARG A 202 28.93 2.12 -18.41
#